data_AF-A0A8T5LWA0-F1
#
_entry.id   AF-A0A8T5LWA0-F1
#
_cell.length_a   1.000
_cell.length_b   1.000
_cell.length_c   1.000
_cell.angle_alpha   90.00
_cell.angle_beta   90.00
_cell.angle_gamma   90.00
#
_symmetry.space_group_name_H-M   'P 1'
#
loop_
_entity.id
_entity.type
_entity.pdbx_description
1 polymer ?
#
loop_
_entity_poly.entity_id
_entity_poly.type
_entity_poly.pdbx_seq_one_letter_code
_entity_poly.pdbx_strand_id
1 'polypeptide(L)'
;MTFKREWGETQKLGFVLLILAIAIGLALFFYYSIWLMALGIVFFVAGLLLLATKKSTLKKILMEKRKINDQISNAEKKFLNREMTEQSFQEFKYKKQKELIGIESRLQALQDQQNVEKSKEMREITSKKKHVLKELLLQKEALLAEFKISEKKYLKRELGEKEFFDIQHSVQERLLELDSEIKNFYSAENVGPIMGKLDHQLKDAKKAKQQKKQFLLDEMVGELSEQSKRKRN
;
A
#
# COMPACT_ATOMS: atom_id res chain seq x y z
N MET A 1 57.12 65.88 44.45
CA MET A 1 57.20 64.43 44.20
C MET A 1 55.95 63.75 44.76
N THR A 2 54.87 63.61 43.98
CA THR A 2 53.62 62.93 44.41
C THR A 2 52.93 62.14 43.29
N PHE A 3 53.56 61.97 42.12
CA PHE A 3 52.91 61.38 40.94
C PHE A 3 52.88 59.84 40.90
N LYS A 4 53.52 59.15 41.86
CA LYS A 4 53.64 57.68 41.88
C LYS A 4 52.58 56.96 42.72
N ARG A 5 51.75 57.67 43.50
CA ARG A 5 50.72 57.04 44.36
C ARG A 5 49.36 56.88 43.68
N GLU A 6 48.98 57.74 42.74
CA GLU A 6 47.64 57.70 42.12
C GLU A 6 47.47 56.58 41.07
N TRP A 7 48.56 56.12 40.44
CA TRP A 7 48.52 55.03 39.45
C TRP A 7 48.20 53.66 40.07
N GLY A 8 48.45 53.48 41.37
CA GLY A 8 48.14 52.22 42.07
C GLY A 8 46.67 52.08 42.45
N GLU A 9 45.93 53.18 42.63
CA GLU A 9 44.51 53.15 43.00
C GLU A 9 43.61 52.95 41.78
N THR A 10 43.93 53.57 40.65
CA THR A 10 43.21 53.37 39.39
C THR A 10 43.33 51.94 38.86
N GLN A 11 44.49 51.29 39.03
CA GLN A 11 44.66 49.87 38.69
C GLN A 11 43.88 48.93 39.61
N LYS A 12 43.79 49.23 40.91
CA LYS A 12 42.98 48.43 41.85
C LYS A 12 41.49 48.55 41.53
N LEU A 13 41.01 49.76 41.24
CA LEU A 13 39.63 49.98 40.82
C LEU A 13 39.31 49.24 39.51
N GLY A 14 40.22 49.26 38.53
CA GLY A 14 40.07 48.50 37.29
C GLY A 14 39.99 46.98 37.52
N PHE A 15 40.81 46.43 38.43
CA PHE A 15 40.79 45.02 38.77
C PHE A 15 39.51 44.60 39.52
N VAL A 16 39.03 45.44 40.45
CA VAL A 16 37.77 45.21 41.17
C VAL A 16 36.58 45.23 40.21
N LEU A 17 36.54 46.18 39.27
CA LEU A 17 35.48 46.24 38.25
C LEU A 17 35.52 45.02 37.32
N LEU A 18 36.70 44.53 36.96
CA LEU A 18 36.86 43.33 36.14
C LEU A 18 36.34 42.08 36.87
N ILE A 19 36.67 41.89 38.15
CA ILE A 19 36.15 40.79 38.96
C ILE A 19 34.63 40.88 39.09
N LEU A 20 34.10 42.09 39.32
CA LEU A 20 32.66 42.31 39.43
C LEU A 20 31.92 41.95 38.12
N ALA A 21 32.48 42.34 36.97
CA ALA A 21 31.94 42.01 35.66
C ALA A 21 31.94 40.49 35.40
N ILE A 22 33.02 39.78 35.78
CA ILE A 22 33.11 38.32 35.67
C ILE A 22 32.10 37.64 36.60
N ALA A 23 31.96 38.11 37.84
CA ALA A 23 31.00 37.57 38.81
C ALA A 23 29.54 37.73 38.33
N ILE A 24 29.19 38.89 37.77
CA ILE A 24 27.87 39.14 37.18
C ILE A 24 27.66 38.26 35.95
N GLY A 25 28.67 38.13 35.08
CA GLY A 25 28.62 37.26 33.91
C GLY A 25 28.37 35.79 34.28
N LEU A 26 29.06 35.29 35.32
CA LEU A 26 28.84 33.95 35.87
C LEU A 26 27.44 33.81 36.46
N ALA A 27 26.97 34.77 37.26
CA ALA A 27 25.64 34.74 37.85
C ALA A 27 24.53 34.69 36.79
N LEU A 28 24.65 35.50 35.72
CA LEU A 28 23.73 35.47 34.59
C LEU A 28 23.81 34.14 33.84
N PHE A 29 25.02 33.61 33.61
CA PHE A 29 25.20 32.31 32.97
C PHE A 29 24.53 31.18 33.75
N PHE A 30 24.69 31.12 35.07
CA PHE A 30 24.00 30.14 35.92
C PHE A 30 22.49 30.33 35.90
N TYR A 31 22.01 31.59 35.97
CA TYR A 31 20.59 31.89 35.90
C TYR A 31 19.96 31.38 34.59
N TYR A 32 20.54 31.72 33.43
CA TYR A 32 20.03 31.25 32.14
C TYR A 32 20.20 29.73 31.95
N SER A 33 21.27 29.13 32.47
CA SER A 33 21.50 27.68 32.39
C SER A 33 20.44 26.89 33.14
N ILE A 34 20.02 27.37 34.32
CA ILE A 34 18.94 26.73 35.11
C ILE A 34 17.61 26.80 34.34
N TRP A 35 17.30 27.95 33.73
CA TRP A 35 16.08 28.10 32.91
C TRP A 35 16.09 27.22 31.66
N LEU A 36 17.24 27.09 30.99
CA LEU A 36 17.40 26.20 29.82
C LEU A 36 17.26 24.73 30.22
N MET A 37 17.84 24.31 31.35
CA MET A 37 17.65 22.97 31.89
C MET A 37 16.18 22.70 32.24
N ALA A 38 15.49 23.64 32.89
CA ALA A 38 14.08 23.52 33.23
C ALA A 38 13.21 23.35 31.97
N LEU A 39 13.43 24.16 30.94
CA LEU A 39 12.75 24.02 29.65
C LEU A 39 13.01 22.66 28.99
N GLY A 40 14.26 22.18 29.03
CA GLY A 40 14.64 20.86 28.51
C GLY A 40 13.89 19.72 29.21
N ILE A 41 13.76 19.79 30.54
CA ILE A 41 13.02 18.80 31.33
C ILE A 41 11.53 18.80 30.96
N VAL A 42 10.92 19.99 30.82
CA VAL A 42 9.51 20.11 30.41
C VAL A 42 9.28 19.48 29.03
N PHE A 43 10.15 19.76 28.05
CA PHE A 43 10.09 19.16 26.72
C PHE A 43 10.29 17.64 26.75
N PHE A 44 11.21 17.16 27.59
CA PHE A 44 11.48 15.72 27.74
C PHE A 44 10.28 14.97 28.32
N VAL A 45 9.66 15.51 29.37
CA VAL A 45 8.46 14.94 29.99
C VAL A 45 7.26 14.98 29.03
N ALA A 46 7.08 16.07 28.28
CA ALA A 46 6.06 16.16 27.24
C ALA A 46 6.27 15.12 26.12
N GLY A 47 7.51 14.90 25.69
CA GLY A 47 7.87 13.87 24.72
C GLY A 47 7.55 12.45 25.22
N LEU A 48 7.85 12.15 26.49
CA LEU A 48 7.51 10.87 27.11
C LEU A 48 6.00 10.65 27.21
N LEU A 49 5.21 11.67 27.56
CA LEU A 49 3.75 11.61 27.60
C LEU A 49 3.14 11.30 26.22
N LEU A 50 3.66 11.93 25.15
CA LEU A 50 3.22 11.66 23.78
C LEU A 50 3.54 10.22 23.31
N LEU A 51 4.67 9.67 23.73
CA LEU A 51 5.04 8.26 23.44
C LEU A 51 4.17 7.27 24.23
N ALA A 52 3.86 7.57 25.49
CA ALA A 52 3.04 6.73 26.36
C ALA A 52 1.59 6.61 25.86
N THR A 53 0.99 7.74 25.45
CA THR A 53 -0.39 7.78 24.93
C THR A 53 -0.53 6.98 23.63
N LYS A 54 0.44 7.06 22.70
CA LYS A 54 0.42 6.28 21.45
C LYS A 54 0.48 4.77 21.68
N LYS A 55 1.33 4.29 22.59
CA LYS A 55 1.42 2.85 22.92
C LYS A 55 0.14 2.32 23.57
N SER A 56 -0.53 3.15 24.38
CA SER A 56 -1.77 2.79 25.06
C SER A 56 -2.93 2.54 24.09
N THR A 57 -3.07 3.39 23.06
CA THR A 57 -4.16 3.30 22.08
C THR A 57 -4.09 2.03 21.23
N LEU A 58 -2.90 1.64 20.78
CA LEU A 58 -2.72 0.44 19.93
C LEU A 58 -2.99 -0.85 20.72
N LYS A 59 -2.52 -0.92 21.97
CA LYS A 59 -2.81 -2.04 22.87
C LYS A 59 -4.30 -2.18 23.16
N LYS A 60 -5.02 -1.06 23.33
CA LYS A 60 -6.47 -1.04 23.58
C LYS A 60 -7.25 -1.61 22.39
N ILE A 61 -6.90 -1.20 21.16
CA ILE A 61 -7.56 -1.66 19.93
C ILE A 61 -7.29 -3.14 19.67
N LEU A 62 -6.07 -3.63 19.92
CA LEU A 62 -5.74 -5.06 19.82
C LEU A 62 -6.52 -5.91 20.86
N MET A 63 -6.67 -5.42 22.08
CA MET A 63 -7.50 -6.09 23.08
C MET A 63 -8.97 -6.14 22.67
N GLU A 64 -9.48 -5.07 22.05
CA GLU A 64 -10.85 -5.02 21.53
C GLU A 64 -11.05 -6.03 20.40
N LYS A 65 -10.10 -6.15 19.45
CA LYS A 65 -10.10 -7.19 18.41
C LYS A 65 -10.17 -8.60 19.00
N ARG A 66 -9.33 -8.88 20.00
CA ARG A 66 -9.29 -10.19 20.67
C ARG A 66 -10.63 -10.51 21.34
N LYS A 67 -11.20 -9.54 22.07
CA LYS A 67 -12.49 -9.69 22.73
C LYS A 67 -13.62 -10.01 21.75
N ILE A 68 -13.64 -9.38 20.57
CA ILE A 68 -14.65 -9.68 19.54
C ILE A 68 -14.47 -11.09 18.98
N ASN A 69 -13.23 -11.51 18.71
CA ASN A 69 -12.95 -12.89 18.27
C ASN A 69 -13.38 -13.92 19.31
N ASP A 70 -13.12 -13.66 20.60
CA ASP A 70 -13.55 -14.54 21.68
C ASP A 70 -15.09 -14.61 21.77
N GLN A 71 -15.78 -13.49 21.54
CA GLN A 71 -17.24 -13.44 21.47
C GLN A 71 -17.80 -14.26 20.29
N ILE A 72 -17.19 -14.17 19.11
CA ILE A 72 -17.57 -14.97 17.93
C ILE A 72 -17.34 -16.45 18.21
N SER A 73 -16.17 -16.82 18.73
CA SER A 73 -15.85 -18.22 19.07
C SER A 73 -16.80 -18.80 20.12
N ASN A 74 -17.18 -18.01 21.12
CA ASN A 74 -18.18 -18.44 22.11
C ASN A 74 -19.57 -18.59 21.50
N ALA A 75 -19.98 -17.71 20.58
CA ALA A 75 -21.25 -17.85 19.87
C ALA A 75 -21.26 -19.08 18.95
N GLU A 76 -20.13 -19.40 18.31
CA GLU A 76 -19.95 -20.59 17.50
C GLU A 76 -20.06 -21.87 18.34
N LYS A 77 -19.44 -21.91 19.53
CA LYS A 77 -19.62 -23.01 20.48
C LYS A 77 -21.08 -23.19 20.90
N LYS A 78 -21.79 -22.09 21.19
CA LYS A 78 -23.22 -22.13 21.55
C LYS A 78 -24.09 -22.65 20.40
N PHE A 79 -23.78 -22.25 19.16
CA PHE A 79 -24.44 -22.77 17.97
C PHE A 79 -24.18 -24.28 17.78
N LEU A 80 -22.93 -24.73 17.90
CA LEU A 80 -22.56 -26.14 17.79
C LEU A 80 -23.21 -27.00 18.89
N ASN A 81 -23.35 -26.46 20.10
CA ASN A 81 -24.04 -27.10 21.21
C ASN A 81 -25.58 -26.99 21.13
N ARG A 82 -26.13 -26.42 20.05
CA ARG A 82 -27.56 -26.18 19.83
C ARG A 82 -28.23 -25.28 20.89
N GLU A 83 -27.44 -24.50 21.62
CA GLU A 83 -27.90 -23.48 22.58
C GLU A 83 -28.30 -22.16 21.89
N MET A 84 -28.05 -22.05 20.59
CA MET A 84 -28.35 -20.88 19.77
C MET A 84 -28.88 -21.33 18.40
N THR A 85 -29.92 -20.64 17.90
CA THR A 85 -30.47 -20.92 16.57
C THR A 85 -29.55 -20.39 15.47
N GLU A 86 -29.65 -20.97 14.27
CA GLU A 86 -28.85 -20.55 13.12
C GLU A 86 -29.06 -19.08 12.77
N GLN A 87 -30.31 -18.61 12.78
CA GLN A 87 -30.65 -17.22 12.48
C GLN A 87 -30.02 -16.26 13.50
N SER A 88 -30.12 -16.56 14.79
CA SER A 88 -29.49 -15.74 15.84
C SER A 88 -27.97 -15.77 15.79
N PHE A 89 -27.37 -16.89 15.40
CA PHE A 89 -25.93 -17.00 15.20
C PHE A 89 -25.46 -16.16 14.00
N GLN A 90 -26.15 -16.21 12.87
CA GLN A 90 -25.79 -15.43 11.68
C GLN A 90 -25.92 -13.92 11.92
N GLU A 91 -26.99 -13.47 12.59
CA GLU A 91 -27.15 -12.06 12.98
C GLU A 91 -26.04 -11.60 13.94
N PHE A 92 -25.70 -12.42 14.93
CA PHE A 92 -24.62 -12.13 15.87
C PHE A 92 -23.26 -12.07 15.16
N LYS A 93 -22.98 -13.05 14.30
CA LYS A 93 -21.74 -13.13 13.52
C LYS A 93 -21.60 -11.92 12.60
N TYR A 94 -22.65 -11.56 11.87
CA TYR A 94 -22.65 -10.39 10.98
C TYR A 94 -22.39 -9.08 11.75
N LYS A 95 -23.06 -8.89 12.89
CA LYS A 95 -22.85 -7.71 13.75
C LYS A 95 -21.40 -7.62 14.24
N LYS A 96 -20.83 -8.74 14.70
CA LYS A 96 -19.46 -8.80 15.22
C LYS A 96 -18.41 -8.67 14.12
N GLN A 97 -18.65 -9.22 12.93
CA GLN A 97 -17.79 -9.01 11.76
C GLN A 97 -17.76 -7.53 11.36
N LYS A 98 -18.90 -6.83 11.36
CA LYS A 98 -18.95 -5.39 11.10
C LYS A 98 -18.15 -4.58 12.12
N GLU A 99 -18.24 -4.92 13.40
CA GLU A 99 -17.40 -4.30 14.45
C GLU A 99 -15.90 -4.57 14.22
N LEU A 100 -15.55 -5.78 13.77
CA LEU A 100 -14.17 -6.20 13.51
C LEU A 100 -13.56 -5.45 12.31
N ILE A 101 -14.32 -5.25 11.24
CA ILE A 101 -13.93 -4.40 10.09
C ILE A 101 -13.61 -2.97 10.56
N GLY A 102 -14.43 -2.41 11.46
CA GLY A 102 -14.21 -1.08 12.04
C GLY A 102 -12.92 -0.99 12.87
N ILE A 103 -12.60 -2.04 13.63
CA ILE A 103 -11.36 -2.14 14.41
C ILE A 103 -10.14 -2.29 13.50
N GLU A 104 -10.23 -3.09 12.45
CA GLU A 104 -9.15 -3.27 11.47
C GLU A 104 -8.85 -1.99 10.72
N SER A 105 -9.89 -1.24 10.34
CA SER A 105 -9.76 0.07 9.71
C SER A 105 -9.03 1.07 10.62
N ARG A 106 -9.30 1.04 11.93
CA ARG A 106 -8.60 1.89 12.92
C ARG A 106 -7.15 1.45 13.14
N LEU A 107 -6.88 0.14 13.14
CA LEU A 107 -5.53 -0.42 13.22
C LEU A 107 -4.70 -0.02 12.01
N GLN A 108 -5.28 -0.13 10.82
CA GLN A 108 -4.66 0.29 9.57
C GLN A 108 -4.37 1.78 9.57
N ALA A 109 -5.32 2.64 9.97
CA ALA A 109 -5.09 4.08 10.08
C ALA A 109 -3.95 4.44 11.06
N LEU A 110 -3.80 3.71 12.16
CA LEU A 110 -2.70 3.90 13.11
C LEU A 110 -1.36 3.39 12.57
N GLN A 111 -1.36 2.29 11.80
CA GLN A 111 -0.18 1.79 11.11
C GLN A 111 0.26 2.73 9.97
N ASP A 112 -0.69 3.32 9.26
CA ASP A 112 -0.46 4.30 8.21
C ASP A 112 0.11 5.61 8.78
N GLN A 113 -0.36 6.04 9.96
CA GLN A 113 0.21 7.18 10.68
C GLN A 113 1.64 6.94 11.19
N GLN A 114 2.05 5.70 11.42
CA GLN A 114 3.44 5.35 11.77
C GLN A 114 4.36 5.23 10.54
N ASN A 115 3.79 5.04 9.34
CA ASN A 115 4.54 4.86 8.09
C ASN A 115 4.29 6.03 7.11
N VAL A 116 4.66 7.24 7.52
CA VAL A 116 4.38 8.47 6.75
C VAL A 116 5.09 8.48 5.39
N GLU A 117 6.27 7.87 5.26
CA GLU A 117 7.01 7.79 3.98
C GLU A 117 6.46 6.74 3.00
N LYS A 118 5.96 5.59 3.47
CA LYS A 118 5.37 4.57 2.57
C LYS A 118 3.97 4.95 2.06
N SER A 119 3.27 5.86 2.73
CA SER A 119 1.85 6.15 2.46
C SER A 119 1.58 6.83 1.11
N LYS A 120 2.54 7.57 0.55
CA LYS A 120 2.36 8.24 -0.76
C LYS A 120 2.45 7.26 -1.93
N GLU A 121 3.49 6.43 -1.97
CA GLU A 121 3.61 5.35 -2.97
C GLU A 121 2.48 4.33 -2.81
N MET A 122 2.13 3.93 -1.58
CA MET A 122 1.04 2.97 -1.37
C MET A 122 -0.33 3.54 -1.78
N ARG A 123 -0.59 4.84 -1.57
CA ARG A 123 -1.83 5.50 -2.05
C ARG A 123 -1.89 5.59 -3.57
N GLU A 124 -0.78 5.89 -4.25
CA GLU A 124 -0.74 5.88 -5.71
C GLU A 124 -0.91 4.48 -6.28
N ILE A 125 -0.24 3.48 -5.69
CA ILE A 125 -0.37 2.07 -6.07
C ILE A 125 -1.81 1.60 -5.84
N THR A 126 -2.45 1.99 -4.73
CA THR A 126 -3.85 1.63 -4.43
C THR A 126 -4.84 2.31 -5.38
N SER A 127 -4.60 3.57 -5.76
CA SER A 127 -5.44 4.31 -6.71
C SER A 127 -5.33 3.73 -8.13
N LYS A 128 -4.11 3.47 -8.61
CA LYS A 128 -3.87 2.82 -9.91
C LYS A 128 -4.45 1.41 -9.96
N LYS A 129 -4.27 0.62 -8.89
CA LYS A 129 -4.88 -0.71 -8.75
C LYS A 129 -6.41 -0.64 -8.82
N LYS A 130 -7.03 0.30 -8.10
CA LYS A 130 -8.48 0.50 -8.15
C LYS A 130 -8.96 0.88 -9.55
N HIS A 131 -8.17 1.68 -10.30
CA HIS A 131 -8.47 2.03 -11.69
C HIS A 131 -8.42 0.80 -12.60
N VAL A 132 -7.33 0.02 -12.54
CA VAL A 132 -7.16 -1.18 -13.38
C VAL A 132 -8.24 -2.21 -13.10
N LEU A 133 -8.55 -2.47 -11.82
CA LEU A 133 -9.64 -3.37 -11.46
C LEU A 133 -11.00 -2.87 -11.98
N LYS A 134 -11.27 -1.57 -11.86
CA LYS A 134 -12.49 -0.97 -12.40
C LYS A 134 -12.58 -1.12 -13.92
N GLU A 135 -11.47 -0.97 -14.61
CA GLU A 135 -11.38 -1.13 -16.07
C GLU A 135 -11.64 -2.58 -16.51
N LEU A 136 -11.03 -3.56 -15.83
CA LEU A 136 -11.29 -4.98 -16.08
C LEU A 136 -12.75 -5.37 -15.83
N LEU A 137 -13.37 -4.83 -14.78
CA LEU A 137 -14.78 -5.06 -14.49
C LEU A 137 -15.70 -4.43 -15.55
N LEU A 138 -15.38 -3.22 -16.04
CA LEU A 138 -16.13 -2.57 -17.12
C LEU A 138 -16.03 -3.34 -18.44
N GLN A 139 -14.85 -3.87 -18.76
CA GLN A 139 -14.66 -4.72 -19.94
C GLN A 139 -15.49 -6.01 -19.85
N LYS A 140 -15.55 -6.63 -18.65
CA LYS A 140 -16.39 -7.80 -18.39
C LYS A 140 -17.87 -7.49 -18.58
N GLU A 141 -18.35 -6.36 -18.05
CA GLU A 141 -19.75 -5.93 -18.22
C GLU A 141 -20.10 -5.66 -19.69
N ALA A 142 -19.18 -5.05 -20.45
CA ALA A 142 -19.36 -4.79 -21.87
C ALA A 142 -19.49 -6.08 -22.69
N LEU A 143 -18.62 -7.08 -22.43
CA LEU A 143 -18.67 -8.39 -23.09
C LEU A 143 -19.96 -9.15 -22.77
N LEU A 144 -20.43 -9.09 -21.52
CA LEU A 144 -21.72 -9.68 -21.15
C LEU A 144 -22.90 -8.97 -21.83
N ALA A 145 -22.82 -7.66 -22.02
CA ALA A 145 -23.83 -6.91 -22.77
C ALA A 145 -23.83 -7.29 -24.26
N GLU A 146 -22.65 -7.42 -24.87
CA GLU A 146 -22.48 -7.88 -26.25
C GLU A 146 -23.06 -9.28 -26.46
N PHE A 147 -22.80 -10.20 -25.54
CA PHE A 147 -23.41 -11.54 -25.57
C PHE A 147 -24.93 -11.49 -25.55
N LYS A 148 -25.52 -10.72 -24.64
CA LYS A 148 -26.99 -10.57 -24.54
C LYS A 148 -27.60 -9.94 -25.78
N ILE A 149 -26.89 -9.04 -26.45
CA ILE A 149 -27.34 -8.44 -27.71
C ILE A 149 -27.32 -9.50 -28.82
N SER A 150 -26.24 -10.26 -28.93
CA SER A 150 -26.07 -11.32 -29.93
C SER A 150 -27.07 -12.46 -29.74
N GLU A 151 -27.35 -12.85 -28.49
CA GLU A 151 -28.38 -13.82 -28.14
C GLU A 151 -29.77 -13.32 -28.58
N LYS A 152 -30.12 -12.06 -28.31
CA LYS A 152 -31.38 -11.48 -28.77
C LYS A 152 -31.49 -11.45 -30.29
N LYS A 153 -30.42 -11.13 -31.01
CA LYS A 153 -30.40 -11.12 -32.48
C LYS A 153 -30.57 -12.53 -33.05
N TYR A 154 -29.90 -13.52 -32.46
CA TYR A 154 -30.07 -14.92 -32.83
C TYR A 154 -31.50 -15.43 -32.61
N LEU A 155 -32.09 -15.15 -31.44
CA LEU A 155 -33.49 -15.50 -31.14
C LEU A 155 -34.50 -14.84 -32.09
N LYS A 156 -34.19 -13.63 -32.57
CA LYS A 156 -34.98 -12.92 -33.59
C LYS A 156 -34.68 -13.36 -35.02
N ARG A 157 -33.77 -14.32 -35.22
CA ARG A 157 -33.29 -14.79 -36.54
C ARG A 157 -32.61 -13.70 -37.39
N GLU A 158 -32.11 -12.65 -36.74
CA GLU A 158 -31.33 -11.57 -37.35
C GLU A 158 -29.84 -11.91 -37.47
N LEU A 159 -29.41 -13.07 -36.93
CA LEU A 159 -28.02 -13.53 -36.90
C LEU A 159 -27.97 -15.03 -37.18
N GLY A 160 -27.01 -15.47 -38.01
CA GLY A 160 -26.87 -16.88 -38.37
C GLY A 160 -26.33 -17.74 -37.22
N GLU A 161 -26.65 -19.03 -37.22
CA GLU A 161 -26.20 -19.98 -36.16
C GLU A 161 -24.68 -20.02 -36.04
N LYS A 162 -23.97 -20.07 -37.17
CA LYS A 162 -22.50 -20.07 -37.19
C LYS A 162 -21.91 -18.78 -36.63
N GLU A 163 -22.46 -17.63 -37.03
CA GLU A 163 -22.02 -16.31 -36.53
C GLU A 163 -22.29 -16.16 -35.04
N PHE A 164 -23.41 -16.68 -34.55
CA PHE A 164 -23.75 -16.67 -33.13
C PHE A 164 -22.77 -17.52 -32.33
N PHE A 165 -22.43 -18.71 -32.83
CA PHE A 165 -21.49 -19.63 -32.20
C PHE A 165 -20.07 -19.05 -32.12
N ASP A 166 -19.61 -18.39 -33.20
CA ASP A 166 -18.31 -17.73 -33.25
C ASP A 166 -18.24 -16.56 -32.24
N ILE A 167 -19.30 -15.75 -32.13
CA ILE A 167 -19.40 -14.67 -31.14
C ILE A 167 -19.43 -15.23 -29.72
N GLN A 168 -20.23 -16.27 -29.47
CA GLN A 168 -20.33 -16.91 -28.17
C GLN A 168 -18.98 -17.46 -27.71
N HIS A 169 -18.26 -18.17 -28.58
CA HIS A 169 -16.96 -18.73 -28.26
C HIS A 169 -15.93 -17.64 -27.93
N SER A 170 -15.87 -16.60 -28.76
CA SER A 170 -14.99 -15.43 -28.55
C SER A 170 -15.26 -14.73 -27.22
N VAL A 171 -16.54 -14.49 -26.90
CA VAL A 171 -16.94 -13.88 -25.62
C VAL A 171 -16.58 -14.78 -24.44
N GLN A 172 -16.81 -16.09 -24.52
CA GLN A 172 -16.51 -17.03 -23.44
C GLN A 172 -15.00 -17.12 -23.15
N GLU A 173 -14.17 -17.19 -24.20
CA GLU A 173 -12.72 -17.17 -24.07
C GLU A 173 -12.23 -15.88 -23.40
N ARG A 174 -12.77 -14.73 -23.85
CA ARG A 174 -12.39 -13.42 -23.30
C ARG A 174 -12.87 -13.21 -21.85
N LEU A 175 -14.03 -13.76 -21.48
CA LEU A 175 -14.52 -13.74 -20.10
C LEU A 175 -13.64 -14.59 -19.17
N LEU A 176 -13.18 -15.75 -19.63
CA LEU A 176 -12.26 -16.61 -18.87
C LEU A 176 -10.90 -15.93 -18.66
N GLU A 177 -10.39 -15.24 -19.68
CA GLU A 177 -9.15 -14.45 -19.59
C GLU A 177 -9.29 -13.32 -18.56
N LEU A 178 -10.38 -12.53 -18.62
CA LEU A 178 -10.66 -11.47 -17.66
C LEU A 178 -10.86 -12.00 -16.24
N ASP A 179 -11.54 -13.14 -16.06
CA ASP A 179 -11.70 -13.75 -14.74
C ASP A 179 -10.39 -14.29 -14.17
N SER A 180 -9.50 -14.78 -15.02
CA SER A 180 -8.14 -15.16 -14.62
C SER A 180 -7.32 -13.93 -14.24
N GLU A 181 -7.39 -12.83 -15.00
CA GLU A 181 -6.71 -11.56 -14.69
C GLU A 181 -7.22 -10.94 -13.38
N ILE A 182 -8.53 -10.91 -13.16
CA ILE A 182 -9.15 -10.44 -11.92
C ILE A 182 -8.72 -11.35 -10.75
N LYS A 183 -8.72 -12.67 -10.93
CA LYS A 183 -8.27 -13.61 -9.89
C LYS A 183 -6.79 -13.45 -9.57
N ASN A 184 -5.94 -13.25 -10.57
CA ASN A 184 -4.51 -12.99 -10.40
C ASN A 184 -4.27 -11.64 -9.72
N PHE A 185 -5.12 -10.65 -10.01
CA PHE A 185 -5.12 -9.35 -9.34
C PHE A 185 -5.43 -9.47 -7.83
N TYR A 186 -6.39 -10.32 -7.44
CA TYR A 186 -6.71 -10.60 -6.03
C TYR A 186 -5.71 -11.55 -5.35
N SER A 187 -5.07 -12.45 -6.09
CA SER A 187 -4.06 -13.38 -5.55
C SER A 187 -2.71 -12.71 -5.29
N ALA A 188 -2.51 -11.49 -5.80
CA ALA A 188 -1.28 -10.71 -5.75
C ALA A 188 -1.17 -9.78 -4.52
N GLU A 189 -1.45 -10.29 -3.32
CA GLU A 189 -1.18 -9.56 -2.06
C GLU A 189 0.32 -9.46 -1.70
N ASN A 190 1.25 -10.02 -2.50
CA ASN A 190 2.70 -10.00 -2.24
C ASN A 190 3.54 -9.63 -3.50
N VAL A 191 3.56 -8.34 -3.89
CA VAL A 191 4.20 -7.85 -5.14
C VAL A 191 5.61 -7.26 -4.91
N GLY A 192 6.49 -8.00 -4.23
CA GLY A 192 7.94 -7.74 -4.26
C GLY A 192 8.68 -8.74 -5.16
N PRO A 193 8.47 -10.06 -4.96
CA PRO A 193 9.22 -11.08 -5.69
C PRO A 193 8.70 -11.40 -7.10
N ILE A 194 7.43 -11.10 -7.40
CA ILE A 194 6.78 -11.48 -8.66
C ILE A 194 7.17 -10.54 -9.81
N MET A 195 7.40 -9.26 -9.53
CA MET A 195 7.82 -8.29 -10.55
C MET A 195 9.19 -8.65 -11.15
N GLY A 196 10.10 -9.18 -10.33
CA GLY A 196 11.38 -9.72 -10.82
C GLY A 196 11.26 -10.99 -11.66
N LYS A 197 10.24 -11.85 -11.40
CA LYS A 197 9.98 -13.05 -12.22
C LYS A 197 9.27 -12.71 -13.54
N LEU A 198 8.32 -11.76 -13.52
CA LEU A 198 7.63 -11.31 -14.73
C LEU A 198 8.58 -10.61 -15.70
N ASP A 199 9.52 -9.79 -15.20
CA ASP A 199 10.51 -9.11 -16.05
C ASP A 199 11.48 -10.11 -16.71
N HIS A 200 11.81 -11.21 -16.01
CA HIS A 200 12.59 -12.31 -16.57
C HIS A 200 11.81 -13.08 -17.64
N GLN A 201 10.55 -13.44 -17.35
CA GLN A 201 9.70 -14.18 -18.28
C GLN A 201 9.34 -13.34 -19.53
N LEU A 202 9.17 -12.03 -19.41
CA LEU A 202 8.95 -11.12 -20.54
C LEU A 202 10.20 -10.97 -21.41
N LYS A 203 11.40 -10.95 -20.82
CA LYS A 203 12.67 -10.96 -21.59
C LYS A 203 12.85 -12.26 -22.36
N ASP A 204 12.52 -13.39 -21.76
CA ASP A 204 12.64 -14.71 -22.40
C ASP A 204 11.59 -14.90 -23.51
N ALA A 205 10.36 -14.42 -23.30
CA ALA A 205 9.32 -14.42 -24.33
C ALA A 205 9.65 -13.51 -25.52
N LYS A 206 10.28 -12.34 -25.30
CA LYS A 206 10.75 -11.46 -26.39
C LYS A 206 11.85 -12.12 -27.22
N LYS A 207 12.79 -12.84 -26.58
CA LYS A 207 13.84 -13.60 -27.28
C LYS A 207 13.26 -14.75 -28.11
N ALA A 208 12.30 -15.50 -27.56
CA ALA A 208 11.63 -16.59 -28.27
C ALA A 208 10.83 -16.09 -29.49
N LYS A 209 10.18 -14.91 -29.37
CA LYS A 209 9.42 -14.30 -30.48
C LYS A 209 10.34 -13.77 -31.59
N GLN A 210 11.52 -13.27 -31.25
CA GLN A 210 12.53 -12.87 -32.24
C GLN A 210 13.10 -14.07 -33.00
N GLN A 211 13.43 -15.17 -32.32
CA GLN A 211 13.93 -16.39 -32.95
C GLN A 211 12.91 -17.02 -33.91
N LYS A 212 11.63 -17.06 -33.51
CA LYS A 212 10.54 -17.57 -34.37
C LYS A 212 10.33 -16.70 -35.62
N LYS A 213 10.49 -15.38 -35.51
CA LYS A 213 10.40 -14.47 -36.66
C LYS A 213 11.58 -14.63 -37.62
N GLN A 214 12.76 -14.93 -37.09
CA GLN A 214 13.98 -15.16 -37.88
C GLN A 214 13.89 -16.49 -38.66
N PHE A 215 13.41 -17.54 -38.01
CA PHE A 215 13.14 -18.83 -38.64
C PHE A 215 12.16 -18.73 -39.82
N LEU A 216 11.05 -18.01 -39.65
CA LEU A 216 10.06 -17.81 -40.73
C LEU A 216 10.61 -16.99 -41.90
N LEU A 217 11.51 -16.04 -41.63
CA LEU A 217 12.17 -15.27 -42.70
C LEU A 217 13.15 -16.14 -43.50
N ASP A 218 13.91 -17.01 -42.83
CA ASP A 218 14.84 -17.92 -43.48
C ASP A 218 14.11 -18.99 -44.33
N GLU A 219 12.96 -19.47 -43.85
CA GLU A 219 12.08 -20.39 -44.57
C GLU A 219 11.50 -19.74 -45.85
N MET A 220 10.96 -18.52 -45.73
CA MET A 220 10.44 -17.77 -46.89
C MET A 220 11.51 -17.45 -47.92
N VAL A 221 12.74 -17.13 -47.50
CA VAL A 221 13.87 -16.88 -48.41
C VAL A 221 14.31 -18.17 -49.11
N GLY A 222 14.26 -19.31 -48.42
CA GLY A 222 14.47 -20.63 -48.99
C GLY A 222 13.48 -20.94 -50.12
N GLU A 223 12.18 -20.80 -49.85
CA GLU A 223 11.11 -21.07 -50.82
C GLU A 223 11.17 -20.15 -52.06
N LEU A 224 11.46 -18.85 -51.86
CA LEU A 224 11.63 -17.90 -52.97
C LEU A 224 12.84 -18.24 -53.84
N SER A 225 13.93 -18.75 -53.26
CA SER A 225 15.11 -19.18 -54.00
C SER A 225 14.85 -20.43 -54.85
N GLU A 226 14.00 -21.35 -54.37
CA GLU A 226 13.58 -22.53 -55.13
C GLU A 226 12.62 -22.18 -56.27
N GLN A 227 11.66 -21.28 -56.03
CA GLN A 227 10.77 -20.79 -57.09
C GLN A 227 11.54 -20.06 -58.20
N SER A 228 12.58 -19.29 -57.84
CA SER A 228 13.44 -18.60 -58.82
C SER A 228 14.21 -19.57 -59.71
N LYS A 229 14.71 -20.68 -59.14
CA LYS A 229 15.38 -21.75 -59.89
C LYS A 229 14.44 -22.48 -60.85
N ARG A 230 13.19 -22.72 -60.43
CA ARG A 230 12.17 -23.38 -61.27
C ARG A 230 11.69 -22.53 -62.45
N LYS A 231 11.85 -21.21 -62.41
CA LYS A 231 11.49 -20.29 -63.51
C LYS A 231 12.63 -20.04 -64.52
N ARG A 232 13.86 -20.50 -64.25
CA ARG A 232 15.02 -20.34 -65.13
C ARG A 232 15.37 -21.60 -65.94
N ASN A 233 14.68 -22.70 -65.68
CA ASN A 233 14.69 -23.92 -66.50
C ASN A 233 13.40 -23.99 -67.32
#